data_AF-A0A9Q0PXS4-F1
#
_entry.id   AF-A0A9Q0PXS4-F1
#
_cell.length_a   1.000
_cell.length_b   1.000
_cell.length_c   1.000
_cell.angle_alpha   90.00
_cell.angle_beta   90.00
_cell.angle_gamma   90.00
#
_symmetry.space_group_name_H-M   'P 1'
#
loop_
_entity.id
_entity.type
_entity.pdbx_description
1 polymer ?
#
loop_
_entity_poly.entity_id
_entity_poly.type
_entity_poly.pdbx_seq_one_letter_code
_entity_poly.pdbx_strand_id
1 'polypeptide(L)'
;MAILKSVGGAPGLKMVVRRQLNTIPGLKEGQVRPDCATCQDLYRCIIKEMIPPGALAMLTPLIDGIFSGNETLSGFLAGSLVSRVRAMIFLQHMH
;
A
#
# COMPACT_ATOMS: atom_id res chain seq x y z
N MET A 1 10.69 -4.19 1.16
CA MET A 1 9.98 -5.13 2.06
C MET A 1 8.78 -4.53 2.81
N ALA A 2 8.87 -3.31 3.37
CA ALA A 2 7.80 -2.75 4.22
C ALA A 2 6.42 -2.63 3.53
N ILE A 3 6.37 -2.15 2.27
CA ILE A 3 5.12 -1.98 1.53
C ILE A 3 4.47 -3.33 1.16
N LEU A 4 5.28 -4.33 0.80
CA LEU A 4 4.78 -5.67 0.47
C LEU A 4 4.20 -6.37 1.71
N LYS A 5 4.69 -6.06 2.91
CA LYS A 5 4.14 -6.58 4.16
C LYS A 5 2.80 -5.90 4.50
N SER A 6 2.70 -4.58 4.35
CA SER A 6 1.45 -3.85 4.62
C SER A 6 0.34 -4.22 3.61
N VAL A 7 0.70 -4.43 2.33
CA VAL A 7 -0.24 -4.92 1.30
C VAL A 7 -0.50 -6.42 1.44
N GLY A 8 0.50 -7.21 1.86
CA GLY A 8 0.36 -8.61 2.22
C GLY A 8 -0.58 -8.88 3.39
N GLY A 9 -1.02 -7.84 4.11
CA GLY A 9 -2.14 -7.83 5.07
C GLY A 9 -3.55 -7.86 4.44
N ALA A 10 -3.65 -7.83 3.10
CA ALA A 10 -4.90 -8.00 2.36
C ALA A 10 -5.63 -9.37 2.43
N PRO A 11 -5.13 -10.50 3.00
CA PRO A 11 -5.99 -11.68 3.19
C PRO A 11 -7.17 -11.40 4.12
N GLY A 12 -7.06 -10.42 5.03
CA GLY A 12 -8.16 -10.00 5.90
C GLY A 12 -9.39 -9.54 5.11
N LEU A 13 -9.20 -8.74 4.05
CA LEU A 13 -10.31 -8.24 3.25
C LEU A 13 -11.02 -9.38 2.50
N LYS A 14 -10.25 -10.29 1.88
CA LYS A 14 -10.81 -11.45 1.18
C LYS A 14 -11.57 -12.38 2.13
N MET A 15 -11.07 -12.55 3.35
CA MET A 15 -11.71 -13.37 4.38
C MET A 15 -13.01 -12.73 4.89
N VAL A 16 -13.03 -11.42 5.10
CA VAL A 16 -14.24 -10.67 5.50
C VAL A 16 -15.31 -10.77 4.42
N VAL A 17 -14.96 -10.53 3.16
CA VAL A 17 -15.90 -10.65 2.03
C VAL A 17 -16.42 -12.08 1.89
N ARG A 18 -15.55 -13.09 1.99
CA ARG A 18 -15.99 -14.51 1.95
C ARG A 18 -16.92 -14.87 3.12
N ARG A 19 -16.65 -14.36 4.32
CA ARG A 19 -17.53 -14.55 5.48
C ARG A 19 -18.89 -13.88 5.25
N GLN A 20 -18.90 -12.62 4.81
CA GLN A 20 -20.15 -11.90 4.53
C GLN A 20 -21.00 -12.62 3.48
N LEU A 21 -20.39 -13.12 2.41
CA LEU A 21 -21.07 -13.89 1.36
C LEU A 21 -21.63 -15.24 1.84
N ASN A 22 -21.02 -15.87 2.86
CA ASN A 22 -21.48 -17.17 3.37
C ASN A 22 -22.44 -17.06 4.56
N THR A 23 -22.36 -15.98 5.36
CA THR A 23 -23.14 -15.83 6.60
C THR A 23 -24.41 -14.99 6.41
N ILE A 24 -24.45 -14.07 5.44
CA ILE A 24 -25.63 -13.19 5.22
C ILE A 24 -26.50 -13.79 4.10
N PRO A 25 -27.65 -14.42 4.43
CA PRO A 25 -28.61 -14.89 3.43
C PRO A 25 -29.22 -13.69 2.69
N GLY A 26 -29.47 -13.79 1.39
CA GLY A 26 -29.96 -12.66 0.59
C GLY A 26 -28.87 -11.75 0.02
N LEU A 27 -27.62 -11.84 0.48
CA LEU A 27 -26.52 -11.01 -0.03
C LEU A 27 -26.08 -11.43 -1.44
N LYS A 28 -26.09 -12.73 -1.73
CA LYS A 28 -25.80 -13.27 -3.08
C LYS A 28 -26.89 -12.94 -4.09
N GLU A 29 -28.14 -12.90 -3.64
CA GLU A 29 -29.29 -12.48 -4.44
C GLU A 29 -29.47 -10.95 -4.51
N GLY A 30 -28.63 -10.17 -3.82
CA GLY A 30 -28.65 -8.69 -3.86
C GLY A 30 -29.78 -8.03 -3.06
N GLN A 31 -30.45 -8.77 -2.17
CA GLN A 31 -31.58 -8.26 -1.38
C GLN A 31 -31.15 -7.50 -0.10
N VAL A 32 -29.95 -7.77 0.41
CA VAL A 32 -29.44 -7.21 1.67
C VAL A 32 -28.18 -6.39 1.40
N ARG A 33 -27.99 -5.29 2.16
CA ARG A 33 -26.78 -4.47 2.02
C ARG A 33 -25.58 -5.13 2.73
N PRO A 34 -24.38 -5.11 2.10
CA PRO A 34 -23.17 -5.62 2.73
C PRO A 34 -22.78 -4.79 3.96
N ASP A 35 -22.11 -5.43 4.91
CA ASP A 35 -21.59 -4.75 6.09
C ASP A 35 -20.31 -3.98 5.75
N CYS A 36 -20.45 -2.67 5.60
CA CYS A 36 -19.35 -1.76 5.31
C CYS A 36 -18.53 -1.38 6.56
N ALA A 37 -19.04 -1.57 7.78
CA ALA A 37 -18.36 -1.13 9.00
C ALA A 37 -17.09 -1.97 9.25
N THR A 38 -17.23 -3.30 9.19
CA THR A 38 -16.09 -4.23 9.34
C THR A 38 -15.00 -3.97 8.29
N CYS A 39 -15.40 -3.60 7.07
CA CYS A 39 -14.47 -3.27 5.98
C CYS A 39 -13.72 -1.96 6.27
N GLN A 40 -14.42 -0.93 6.76
CA GLN A 40 -13.85 0.37 7.08
C GLN A 40 -12.81 0.30 8.21
N ASP A 41 -13.04 -0.54 9.22
CA ASP A 41 -12.11 -0.72 10.34
C ASP A 41 -10.78 -1.36 9.88
N LEU A 42 -10.86 -2.33 8.96
CA LEU A 42 -9.67 -2.93 8.36
C LEU A 42 -8.88 -1.90 7.54
N TYR A 43 -9.56 -1.10 6.72
CA TYR A 43 -8.91 -0.03 5.96
C TYR A 43 -8.23 1.00 6.86
N ARG A 44 -8.84 1.34 8.00
CA ARG A 44 -8.24 2.25 9.00
C ARG A 44 -6.96 1.65 9.59
N CYS A 45 -6.89 0.34 9.78
CA CYS A 45 -5.66 -0.34 10.21
C CYS A 45 -4.56 -0.25 9.13
N ILE A 46 -4.90 -0.60 7.89
CA ILE A 46 -3.96 -0.59 6.75
C ILE A 46 -3.35 0.81 6.53
N ILE A 47 -4.19 1.85 6.54
CA ILE A 47 -3.73 3.23 6.32
C ILE A 47 -2.74 3.68 7.40
N LYS A 48 -2.93 3.28 8.65
CA LYS A 48 -2.00 3.61 9.75
C LYS A 48 -0.64 2.95 9.55
N GLU A 49 -0.59 1.76 8.95
CA GLU A 49 0.65 1.06 8.65
C GLU A 49 1.42 1.67 7.46
N MET A 50 0.77 2.50 6.64
CA MET A 50 1.39 3.21 5.51
C MET A 50 2.05 4.54 5.90
N ILE A 51 1.83 5.04 7.13
CA ILE A 51 2.48 6.25 7.66
C ILE A 51 4.01 6.11 7.71
N PRO A 52 4.60 5.05 8.30
CA PRO A 52 6.06 4.90 8.38
C PRO A 52 6.80 4.90 7.02
N PRO A 53 6.36 4.18 5.97
CA PRO A 53 7.03 4.25 4.67
C PRO A 53 6.85 5.62 3.99
N GLY A 54 5.72 6.31 4.22
CA GLY A 54 5.52 7.67 3.72
C GLY A 54 6.47 8.68 4.36
N ALA A 55 6.66 8.61 5.68
CA ALA A 55 7.61 9.46 6.40
C ALA A 55 9.04 9.22 5.92
N LEU A 56 9.45 7.95 5.75
CA LEU A 56 10.78 7.60 5.27
C LEU A 56 11.05 8.18 3.87
N ALA A 57 10.07 8.12 2.96
CA ALA A 57 10.20 8.64 1.60
C ALA A 57 10.42 10.17 1.56
N MET A 58 9.85 10.90 2.51
CA MET A 58 10.01 12.36 2.63
C MET A 58 11.30 12.76 3.34
N LEU A 59 11.65 12.04 4.42
CA LEU A 59 12.82 12.35 5.24
C LEU A 59 14.14 12.06 4.53
N THR A 60 14.20 11.00 3.71
CA THR A 60 15.43 10.56 3.03
C THR A 60 16.05 11.67 2.16
N PRO A 61 15.37 12.27 1.17
CA PRO A 61 15.96 13.34 0.35
C PRO A 61 16.21 14.64 1.14
N LEU A 62 15.46 14.87 2.23
CA LEU A 62 15.64 16.06 3.06
C LEU A 62 16.94 16.00 3.87
N ILE A 63 17.26 14.83 4.44
CA ILE A 63 18.51 14.59 5.16
C ILE A 63 19.69 14.64 4.17
N ASP A 64 19.55 13.97 3.02
CA ASP A 64 20.61 13.89 2.01
C ASP A 64 20.96 15.28 1.43
N GLY A 65 19.93 16.11 1.16
CA GLY A 65 20.11 17.47 0.66
C GLY A 65 20.71 18.46 1.68
N ILE A 66 20.45 18.28 2.98
CA ILE A 66 21.01 19.15 4.04
C ILE A 66 22.47 18.78 4.36
N PHE A 67 22.81 17.49 4.37
CA PHE A 67 24.11 17.02 4.84
C PHE A 67 25.16 16.85 3.73
N SER A 68 24.75 16.39 2.54
CA SER A 68 25.67 15.94 1.49
C SER A 68 25.78 16.91 0.30
N GLY A 69 24.96 17.95 0.27
CA GLY A 69 24.96 18.98 -0.78
C GLY A 69 24.16 18.60 -2.04
N ASN A 70 24.20 19.48 -3.03
CA ASN A 70 23.36 19.43 -4.23
C ASN A 70 23.83 18.40 -5.28
N GLU A 71 25.11 18.05 -5.28
CA GLU A 71 25.65 17.04 -6.21
C GLU A 71 25.16 15.63 -5.88
N THR A 72 25.18 15.23 -4.59
CA THR A 72 24.69 13.92 -4.15
C THR A 72 23.18 13.76 -4.38
N LEU A 73 22.42 14.83 -4.15
CA LEU A 73 20.98 14.85 -4.39
C LEU A 73 20.63 14.57 -5.86
N SER A 74 21.40 15.11 -6.81
CA SER A 74 21.18 14.89 -8.24
C SER A 74 21.32 13.41 -8.65
N GLY A 75 22.34 12.73 -8.12
CA GLY A 75 22.55 11.30 -8.32
C GLY A 75 21.47 10.45 -7.65
N PHE A 76 21.04 10.84 -6.45
CA PHE A 76 19.95 10.17 -5.73
C PHE A 76 18.61 10.24 -6.50
N LEU A 77 18.24 11.42 -7.01
CA LEU A 77 17.02 11.57 -7.82
C LEU A 77 17.10 10.74 -9.10
N ALA A 78 18.21 10.81 -9.83
CA ALA A 78 18.40 10.04 -11.07
C ALA A 78 18.31 8.53 -10.81
N GLY A 79 18.98 8.02 -9.76
CA GLY A 79 18.91 6.62 -9.36
C GLY A 79 17.51 6.18 -8.92
N SER A 80 16.81 7.04 -8.16
CA SER A 80 15.45 6.75 -7.69
C SER A 80 14.46 6.61 -8.84
N LEU A 81 14.61 7.42 -9.89
CA LEU A 81 13.75 7.39 -11.07
C LEU A 81 13.94 6.09 -11.86
N VAL A 82 15.19 5.74 -12.20
CA VAL A 82 15.50 4.53 -12.97
C VAL A 82 15.09 3.27 -12.22
N SER A 83 15.35 3.21 -10.90
CA SER A 83 14.94 2.09 -10.05
C SER A 83 13.41 1.90 -10.06
N ARG A 84 12.65 3.00 -9.90
CA ARG A 84 11.18 2.97 -9.90
C ARG A 84 10.61 2.55 -11.26
N VAL A 85 11.12 3.10 -12.36
CA VAL A 85 10.63 2.77 -13.71
C VAL A 85 10.85 1.28 -14.00
N ARG A 86 12.04 0.74 -13.69
CA ARG A 86 12.30 -0.70 -13.87
C ARG A 86 11.37 -1.56 -13.01
N ALA A 87 11.16 -1.18 -11.75
CA ALA A 87 10.25 -1.91 -10.85
C ALA A 87 8.79 -1.85 -11.32
N MET A 88 8.32 -0.69 -11.83
CA MET A 88 6.98 -0.52 -12.38
C MET A 88 6.74 -1.45 -13.57
N ILE A 89 7.69 -1.48 -14.52
CA ILE A 89 7.60 -2.33 -15.72
C ILE A 89 7.61 -3.80 -15.32
N PHE A 90 8.45 -4.20 -14.36
CA PHE A 90 8.48 -5.57 -13.85
C PHE A 90 7.14 -5.99 -13.23
N LEU A 91 6.57 -5.16 -12.35
CA LEU A 91 5.29 -5.45 -11.70
C LEU A 91 4.12 -5.54 -12.71
N GLN A 92 4.15 -4.73 -13.77
CA GLN A 92 3.12 -4.76 -14.80
C GLN A 92 3.17 -6.04 -15.65
N HIS A 93 4.37 -6.61 -15.84
CA HIS A 93 4.54 -7.85 -16.62
C HIS A 93 4.28 -9.13 -15.80
N MET A 94 4.23 -9.03 -14.47
CA MET A 94 4.01 -10.16 -13.55
C MET A 94 2.53 -10.52 -13.34
N HIS A 95 1.70 -10.27 -14.35
CA HIS A 95 0.27 -10.62 -14.38
C HIS A 95 0.07 -11.87 -15.24
#